data_AF-A0A7W7B5F4-F1
#
_entry.id   AF-A0A7W7B5F4-F1
#
_cell.length_a   1.000
_cell.length_b   1.000
_cell.length_c   1.000
_cell.angle_alpha   90.00
_cell.angle_beta   90.00
_cell.angle_gamma   90.00
#
_symmetry.space_group_name_H-M   'P 1'
#
loop_
_entity.id
_entity.type
_entity.pdbx_description
1 polymer ?
#
loop_
_entity_poly.entity_id
_entity_poly.type
_entity_poly.pdbx_seq_one_letter_code
_entity_poly.pdbx_strand_id
1 'polypeptide(L)' 'MTLAAVDRLVHHATIFEMNVESYRRRSALQRQSRAGRPPTYATIKTVGEMSPRDNQAAE' A
#
# COMPACT_ATOMS: atom_id res chain seq x y z
N MET A 1 38.74 4.25 6.21
CA MET A 1 37.77 3.81 7.22
C MET A 1 36.73 2.82 6.67
N THR A 2 36.26 2.97 5.42
CA THR A 2 35.17 2.16 4.86
C THR A 2 35.54 0.73 4.48
N LEU A 3 36.74 0.50 3.94
CA LEU A 3 37.22 -0.83 3.51
C LEU A 3 37.24 -1.87 4.64
N ALA A 4 37.68 -1.47 5.84
CA ALA A 4 37.73 -2.35 7.00
C ALA A 4 36.33 -2.78 7.48
N ALA A 5 35.29 -1.99 7.19
CA ALA A 5 33.92 -2.36 7.51
C ALA A 5 33.39 -3.40 6.51
N VAL A 6 33.67 -3.23 5.21
CA VAL A 6 33.27 -4.19 4.17
C VAL A 6 33.94 -5.54 4.39
N ASP A 7 35.25 -5.55 4.64
CA ASP A 7 36.03 -6.77 4.89
C ASP A 7 35.44 -7.60 6.05
N ARG A 8 35.16 -6.94 7.18
CA ARG A 8 34.55 -7.59 8.37
C ARG A 8 33.15 -8.13 8.11
N LEU A 9 32.34 -7.45 7.29
CA LEU A 9 30.99 -7.88 6.95
C LEU A 9 30.99 -9.09 6.02
N VAL A 10 31.90 -9.11 5.05
CA VAL A 10 31.97 -10.19 4.05
C VAL A 10 32.59 -11.47 4.62
N HIS A 11 33.48 -11.35 5.62
CA HIS A 11 34.22 -12.48 6.20
C HIS A 11 33.36 -13.65 6.72
N HIS A 12 32.17 -13.34 7.25
CA HIS A 12 31.24 -14.35 7.79
C HIS A 12 29.81 -14.18 7.25
N ALA A 13 29.67 -13.60 6.07
CA ALA A 13 28.37 -13.47 5.42
C ALA A 13 28.08 -14.67 4.50
N THR A 14 26.82 -15.07 4.47
CA THR A 14 26.29 -15.82 3.32
C THR A 14 25.65 -14.81 2.37
N ILE A 15 26.21 -14.68 1.17
CA ILE A 15 25.76 -13.69 0.18
C ILE A 15 24.68 -14.33 -0.70
N PHE A 16 23.54 -13.64 -0.82
CA PHE A 16 22.44 -14.04 -1.70
C PHE A 16 22.13 -12.94 -2.71
N GLU A 17 21.92 -13.35 -3.95
CA GLU A 17 21.44 -12.46 -5.01
C GLU A 17 19.92 -12.63 -5.16
N MET A 18 19.18 -11.52 -5.08
CA MET A 18 17.72 -11.51 -5.18
C MET A 18 17.27 -10.52 -6.25
N ASN A 19 17.20 -10.99 -7.50
CA ASN A 19 16.68 -10.21 -8.63
C ASN A 19 15.14 -10.34 -8.71
N VAL A 20 14.44 -9.86 -7.68
CA VAL A 20 12.98 -9.96 -7.57
C VAL A 20 12.36 -8.57 -7.61
N GLU A 21 11.17 -8.45 -8.21
CA GLU A 21 10.39 -7.22 -8.17
C GLU A 21 9.99 -6.83 -6.73
N SER A 22 9.94 -5.52 -6.46
CA SER A 22 9.60 -4.98 -5.14
C SER A 22 8.22 -5.46 -4.68
N TYR A 23 8.19 -6.15 -3.54
CA TYR A 23 6.94 -6.53 -2.89
C TYR A 23 6.06 -5.31 -2.59
N ARG A 24 6.67 -4.20 -2.14
CA ARG A 24 5.95 -2.95 -1.85
C ARG A 24 5.26 -2.43 -3.11
N ARG A 25 5.96 -2.43 -4.25
CA ARG A 25 5.39 -2.02 -5.54
C ARG A 25 4.21 -2.89 -5.94
N ARG A 26 4.36 -4.22 -5.89
CA ARG A 26 3.26 -5.16 -6.18
C ARG A 26 2.06 -4.95 -5.28
N SER A 27 2.25 -4.74 -3.98
CA SER A 27 1.15 -4.49 -3.04
C SER A 27 0.45 -3.14 -3.29
N ALA A 28 1.20 -2.10 -3.67
CA ALA A 28 0.64 -0.79 -4.01
C ALA A 28 -0.20 -0.88 -5.30
N LEU A 29 0.33 -1.53 -6.34
CA LEU A 29 -0.40 -1.81 -7.58
C LEU A 29 -1.64 -2.66 -7.32
N GLN A 30 -1.58 -3.68 -6.45
CA GLN A 30 -2.74 -4.47 -6.08
C GLN A 30 -3.81 -3.64 -5.35
N ARG A 31 -3.42 -2.70 -4.49
CA ARG A 31 -4.35 -1.75 -3.85
C ARG A 31 -4.96 -0.78 -4.87
N GLN A 32 -4.16 -0.27 -5.81
CA GLN A 32 -4.62 0.63 -6.87
C GLN A 32 -5.48 -0.09 -7.91
N SER A 33 -5.19 -1.34 -8.24
CA SER A 33 -6.02 -2.17 -9.14
C SER A 33 -7.37 -2.50 -8.51
N ARG A 34 -7.54 -2.31 -7.20
CA ARG A 34 -8.85 -2.31 -6.54
C ARG A 34 -9.56 -0.95 -6.62
N ALA A 35 -9.03 0.04 -7.35
CA ALA A 35 -9.75 1.27 -7.68
C ALA A 35 -11.02 0.91 -8.44
N GLY A 36 -12.17 1.11 -7.80
CA GLY A 36 -13.48 0.62 -8.23
C GLY A 36 -14.19 -0.21 -7.16
N ARG A 37 -13.46 -0.80 -6.20
CA ARG A 37 -14.07 -1.39 -5.01
C ARG A 37 -14.45 -0.26 -4.05
N PRO A 38 -15.73 -0.11 -3.67
CA PRO A 38 -16.12 0.89 -2.68
C PRO A 38 -15.35 0.65 -1.38
N PRO A 39 -14.94 1.72 -0.68
CA PRO A 39 -14.17 1.59 0.55
C PRO A 39 -14.96 0.80 1.60
N THR A 40 -14.30 -0.10 2.32
CA THR A 40 -14.94 -0.94 3.36
C THR A 40 -15.49 -0.14 4.54
N TYR A 41 -14.97 1.06 4.76
CA TYR A 41 -15.43 2.00 5.77
C TYR A 41 -15.66 3.36 5.13
N ALA A 42 -16.66 4.10 5.63
CA ALA A 42 -16.93 5.45 5.17
C ALA A 42 -15.71 6.36 5.44
N THR A 43 -15.31 7.11 4.43
CA THR A 43 -14.28 8.14 4.54
C THR A 43 -14.93 9.52 4.41
N ILE A 44 -14.30 10.57 4.95
CA ILE A 44 -14.87 11.93 4.96
C ILE A 44 -15.28 12.41 3.55
N LYS A 45 -14.52 12.00 2.52
CA LYS A 45 -14.82 12.31 1.12
C LYS A 45 -16.08 11.60 0.59
N THR A 46 -16.38 10.40 1.08
CA THR A 46 -17.56 9.63 0.65
C THR A 46 -18.84 10.09 1.37
N VAL A 47 -18.73 10.62 2.59
CA VAL A 47 -19.91 11.06 3.38
C VAL A 47 -20.64 12.22 2.71
N GLY A 48 -19.93 13.07 1.94
CA GLY A 48 -20.54 14.19 1.22
C GLY A 48 -21.38 13.82 0.00
N GLU A 49 -21.19 12.63 -0.58
CA GLU A 49 -21.98 12.14 -1.73
C GLU A 49 -23.27 11.41 -1.28
N MET A 50 -23.40 11.07 0.00
CA MET A 50 -24.59 10.46 0.57
C MET A 50 -25.63 11.55 0.84
N SER A 51 -26.35 11.98 -0.21
CA SER A 51 -27.46 12.94 -0.07
C SER A 51 -28.51 12.41 0.93
N PRO A 52 -28.89 13.15 1.99
CA PRO A 52 -29.98 12.77 2.89
C PRO A 52 -31.39 12.94 2.31
N ARG A 53 -31.54 13.17 1.00
CA ARG A 53 -32.78 13.68 0.42
C ARG A 53 -33.57 12.63 -0.38
N ASP A 54 -33.94 11.54 0.26
CA ASP A 54 -34.97 10.62 -0.28
C ASP A 54 -36.04 10.21 0.77
N ASN A 55 -36.05 10.84 1.95
CA ASN A 55 -36.99 10.48 3.03
C ASN A 55 -38.03 11.57 3.37
N GLN A 56 -38.44 12.40 2.40
CA GLN A 56 -39.71 13.14 2.56
C GLN A 56 -40.85 12.26 2.04
N ALA A 57 -41.25 11.33 2.91
CA ALA A 57 -42.54 10.67 2.83
C ALA A 57 -43.67 11.70 2.97
N ALA A 58 -44.72 11.45 2.20
CA ALA A 58 -45.95 12.23 2.09
C ALA A 58 -46.57 12.63 3.43
N GLU A 59 -46.97 13.89 3.54
CA GLU A 59 -48.24 14.35 4.12
C GLU A 59 -48.72 15.59 3.35
#